data_AF-A0A3M1E4V6-F1
#
_entry.id   AF-A0A3M1E4V6-F1
#
_cell.length_a   1.000
_cell.length_b   1.000
_cell.length_c   1.000
_cell.angle_alpha   90.00
_cell.angle_beta   90.00
_cell.angle_gamma   90.00
#
_symmetry.space_group_name_H-M   'P 1'
#
loop_
_entity.id
_entity.type
_entity.pdbx_description
1 polymer ?
#
loop_
_entity_poly.entity_id
_entity_poly.type
_entity_poly.pdbx_seq_one_letter_code
_entity_poly.pdbx_strand_id
1 'polypeptide(L)'
;MLSRVFRNRDPVMIPPKLPEESKRAQARGSGGCMVMAGADRPFGDDPALDHRVAGRRTVTRRTGLPPLWSVAVVLCGLTFRVPLLAQEPTKGRLLRMVGEGFRVRETVHFAIAYDTPYETVRPLVGRLEGTYRAVVRLVKRLGLAVEAPKERLGVVLFARYERYAAFLGDGRLAASAAGLYDIERNVAIFCDTLESPTLRPLVERIDALRHRLRALTTDGAFEPVRARREALERALHDLRVKEGVLVERINRLVIQHEAAHQILYNLGVHVRGRPNPVVLAEGLACQFEVPQPPTPTGAPQINGARLGDFREALGVAAGADSIDEAAYREAVRSGRYLPLRLLLSDPAALDPGGRFAQFRYAQAWALVYDLVRHRPEVLGRCLERIRRRLRENQAVPAMPATDLIDCLGVGEAGAERAWVERMLKLRYDPQEAGR
;
A
#
# COMPACT_ATOMS: atom_id res chain seq x y z
N MET A 1 58.15 -14.35 22.37
CA MET A 1 58.84 -14.48 21.08
C MET A 1 58.31 -13.39 20.16
N LEU A 2 59.11 -12.33 19.98
CA LEU A 2 59.16 -11.30 18.91
C LEU A 2 57.86 -10.61 18.43
N SER A 3 57.73 -9.31 18.13
CA SER A 3 58.39 -8.01 18.37
C SER A 3 58.02 -7.10 17.18
N ARG A 4 57.89 -5.77 17.42
CA ARG A 4 57.80 -4.59 16.48
C ARG A 4 56.36 -4.09 16.20
N VAL A 5 55.87 -2.92 16.61
CA VAL A 5 56.36 -1.52 16.88
C VAL A 5 56.40 -0.60 15.63
N PHE A 6 55.71 0.56 15.77
CA PHE A 6 55.68 1.83 14.99
C PHE A 6 54.81 1.85 13.71
N ARG A 7 54.03 2.90 13.38
CA ARG A 7 54.20 4.34 13.65
C ARG A 7 52.89 5.13 13.43
N ASN A 8 52.70 6.15 14.25
CA ASN A 8 51.68 7.21 14.21
C ASN A 8 52.12 8.33 13.23
N ARG A 9 51.21 9.00 12.49
CA ARG A 9 51.32 10.40 11.96
C ARG A 9 50.17 10.77 10.99
N ASP A 10 49.30 11.65 11.44
CA ASP A 10 48.74 12.80 10.70
C ASP A 10 49.23 14.08 11.45
N PRO A 11 49.05 15.35 11.00
CA PRO A 11 48.32 15.90 9.83
C PRO A 11 49.09 17.01 9.05
N VAL A 12 48.62 17.43 7.86
CA VAL A 12 48.89 18.78 7.32
C VAL A 12 47.69 19.33 6.53
N MET A 13 47.21 20.50 6.96
CA MET A 13 46.27 21.41 6.31
C MET A 13 47.01 22.47 5.49
N ILE A 14 46.59 22.77 4.25
CA ILE A 14 46.87 24.03 3.51
C ILE A 14 45.62 24.40 2.64
N PRO A 15 45.26 25.70 2.49
CA PRO A 15 43.88 26.19 2.24
C PRO A 15 43.59 26.56 0.74
N PRO A 16 42.40 27.10 0.38
CA PRO A 16 41.90 27.12 -1.00
C PRO A 16 42.31 28.37 -1.81
N LYS A 17 42.33 28.23 -3.14
CA LYS A 17 42.41 29.36 -4.08
C LYS A 17 41.01 29.70 -4.63
N LEU A 18 40.60 30.95 -4.44
CA LEU A 18 39.55 31.62 -5.22
C LEU A 18 40.09 31.95 -6.64
N PRO A 19 39.18 32.22 -7.60
CA PRO A 19 39.28 33.52 -8.25
C PRO A 19 37.93 34.25 -8.43
N GLU A 20 38.11 35.57 -8.51
CA GLU A 20 37.13 36.65 -8.72
C GLU A 20 36.42 36.63 -10.08
N GLU A 21 35.32 37.40 -10.06
CA GLU A 21 34.51 37.96 -11.12
C GLU A 21 35.26 38.44 -12.38
N SER A 22 34.60 38.36 -13.54
CA SER A 22 34.38 39.56 -14.38
C SER A 22 33.36 39.35 -15.49
N LYS A 23 32.67 40.46 -15.77
CA LYS A 23 31.46 40.62 -16.56
C LYS A 23 31.73 40.76 -18.07
N ARG A 24 30.63 40.62 -18.84
CA ARG A 24 30.31 41.15 -20.20
C ARG A 24 30.90 40.42 -21.41
N ALA A 25 30.03 39.90 -22.28
CA ALA A 25 29.73 40.55 -23.57
C ALA A 25 28.62 39.82 -24.36
N GLN A 26 27.97 40.61 -25.20
CA GLN A 26 26.84 40.38 -26.10
C GLN A 26 27.19 39.52 -27.33
N ALA A 27 26.11 38.96 -27.92
CA ALA A 27 25.80 38.91 -29.36
C ALA A 27 25.78 37.53 -30.08
N ARG A 28 24.56 37.21 -30.53
CA ARG A 28 24.11 36.83 -31.89
C ARG A 28 24.74 35.61 -32.61
N GLY A 29 23.84 34.74 -33.07
CA GLY A 29 24.01 33.83 -34.22
C GLY A 29 23.31 32.49 -33.97
N SER A 30 22.02 32.32 -34.31
CA SER A 30 21.49 31.91 -35.62
C SER A 30 21.83 30.47 -36.04
N GLY A 31 20.79 29.64 -36.19
CA GLY A 31 20.79 28.29 -36.78
C GLY A 31 20.00 27.34 -35.87
N GLY A 32 18.80 26.83 -36.16
CA GLY A 32 18.15 26.52 -37.43
C GLY A 32 17.80 25.03 -37.43
N CYS A 33 16.53 24.71 -37.74
CA CYS A 33 15.85 23.40 -37.91
C CYS A 33 14.96 22.96 -36.73
N MET A 34 13.77 22.39 -36.93
CA MET A 34 12.81 22.33 -38.04
C MET A 34 11.53 21.72 -37.42
N VAL A 35 10.39 22.34 -37.68
CA VAL A 35 9.05 21.89 -37.25
C VAL A 35 8.47 20.99 -38.34
N MET A 36 7.84 19.86 -37.99
CA MET A 36 6.79 19.22 -38.80
C MET A 36 5.78 18.51 -37.90
N ALA A 37 4.54 18.99 -37.89
CA ALA A 37 3.32 18.16 -37.90
C ALA A 37 2.13 19.08 -38.20
N GLY A 38 1.57 18.90 -39.40
CA GLY A 38 0.53 19.74 -40.00
C GLY A 38 -0.88 19.49 -39.48
N ALA A 39 -1.71 20.50 -39.72
CA ALA A 39 -3.16 20.46 -39.68
C ALA A 39 -3.70 20.15 -41.07
N ASP A 40 -4.89 19.55 -41.15
CA ASP A 40 -5.80 19.73 -42.27
C ASP A 40 -7.26 19.77 -41.76
N ARG A 41 -7.95 20.85 -42.12
CA ARG A 41 -9.41 20.99 -42.24
C ARG A 41 -9.67 21.51 -43.67
N PRO A 42 -10.88 21.35 -44.19
CA PRO A 42 -11.56 22.56 -44.66
C PRO A 42 -13.10 22.61 -44.41
N PHE A 43 -13.56 23.86 -44.18
CA PHE A 43 -14.77 24.57 -44.68
C PHE A 43 -16.15 23.85 -44.76
N GLY A 44 -17.31 24.48 -44.48
CA GLY A 44 -17.64 25.88 -44.21
C GLY A 44 -19.17 26.07 -44.02
N ASP A 45 -19.53 27.32 -43.76
CA ASP A 45 -20.83 28.01 -43.92
C ASP A 45 -21.83 28.06 -42.74
N ASP A 46 -21.83 29.25 -42.13
CA ASP A 46 -22.91 29.94 -41.40
C ASP A 46 -23.52 30.99 -42.37
N PRO A 47 -24.79 31.41 -42.24
CA PRO A 47 -24.97 32.79 -41.74
C PRO A 47 -26.25 33.05 -40.92
N ALA A 48 -26.05 33.61 -39.73
CA ALA A 48 -26.33 35.01 -39.35
C ALA A 48 -27.75 35.53 -38.95
N LEU A 49 -27.66 36.56 -38.07
CA LEU A 49 -28.59 37.66 -37.69
C LEU A 49 -29.53 37.39 -36.51
N ASP A 50 -29.28 37.89 -35.28
CA ASP A 50 -29.18 39.27 -34.75
C ASP A 50 -30.55 39.96 -34.56
N HIS A 51 -30.92 40.27 -33.30
CA HIS A 51 -31.21 41.64 -32.85
C HIS A 51 -31.61 41.75 -31.36
N ARG A 52 -31.13 42.86 -30.79
CA ARG A 52 -31.26 43.37 -29.43
C ARG A 52 -32.67 43.92 -29.12
N VAL A 53 -33.00 44.08 -27.84
CA VAL A 53 -33.24 45.37 -27.12
C VAL A 53 -34.11 45.19 -25.86
N ALA A 54 -33.77 45.99 -24.85
CA ALA A 54 -34.22 46.08 -23.46
C ALA A 54 -35.67 46.56 -23.21
N GLY A 55 -36.16 46.38 -21.97
CA GLY A 55 -37.32 47.13 -21.44
C GLY A 55 -37.82 46.65 -20.08
N ARG A 56 -38.16 47.60 -19.19
CA ARG A 56 -38.39 47.45 -17.74
C ARG A 56 -39.84 47.11 -17.32
N ARG A 57 -39.92 46.53 -16.10
CA ARG A 57 -40.91 46.69 -15.00
C ARG A 57 -42.24 45.90 -14.98
N THR A 58 -42.26 44.97 -14.00
CA THR A 58 -43.28 44.69 -12.94
C THR A 58 -44.73 44.32 -13.31
N VAL A 59 -45.18 43.13 -12.89
CA VAL A 59 -46.14 42.91 -11.76
C VAL A 59 -46.64 41.45 -11.73
N THR A 60 -46.39 40.79 -10.58
CA THR A 60 -47.11 39.71 -9.85
C THR A 60 -47.46 38.32 -10.43
N ARG A 61 -47.16 37.34 -9.55
CA ARG A 61 -47.82 36.05 -9.27
C ARG A 61 -47.71 34.93 -10.32
N ARG A 62 -46.84 33.95 -10.02
CA ARG A 62 -47.25 32.56 -9.74
C ARG A 62 -46.08 31.71 -9.20
N THR A 63 -46.38 30.96 -8.15
CA THR A 63 -45.85 29.63 -7.75
C THR A 63 -44.33 29.47 -7.62
N GLY A 64 -43.83 29.58 -6.39
CA GLY A 64 -42.48 29.20 -6.02
C GLY A 64 -42.41 27.78 -5.42
N LEU A 65 -41.48 26.99 -5.96
CA LEU A 65 -40.69 25.85 -5.44
C LEU A 65 -39.61 25.62 -6.53
N PRO A 66 -38.34 25.22 -6.29
CA PRO A 66 -37.72 24.45 -5.17
C PRO A 66 -36.36 25.10 -4.71
N PRO A 67 -35.34 24.42 -4.09
CA PRO A 67 -35.24 23.09 -3.48
C PRO A 67 -34.75 23.07 -2.01
N LEU A 68 -35.06 21.95 -1.36
CA LEU A 68 -34.69 21.54 0.00
C LEU A 68 -33.31 20.90 0.03
N TRP A 69 -32.35 21.45 0.79
CA TRP A 69 -31.32 20.68 1.53
C TRP A 69 -30.92 21.47 2.78
N SER A 70 -31.70 21.30 3.82
CA SER A 70 -31.35 21.60 5.22
C SER A 70 -32.29 20.78 6.08
N VAL A 71 -31.86 19.61 6.53
CA VAL A 71 -32.56 18.89 7.60
C VAL A 71 -31.62 18.81 8.79
N ALA A 72 -31.99 19.61 9.77
CA ALA A 72 -31.50 19.57 11.13
C ALA A 72 -31.79 18.19 11.75
N VAL A 73 -30.82 17.74 12.53
CA VAL A 73 -30.95 16.68 13.52
C VAL A 73 -31.98 17.14 14.56
N VAL A 74 -33.08 16.40 14.71
CA VAL A 74 -33.94 16.46 15.90
C VAL A 74 -34.06 15.06 16.47
N LEU A 75 -33.66 14.96 17.73
CA LEU A 75 -33.76 13.80 18.60
C LEU A 75 -35.22 13.41 18.87
N CYS A 76 -35.52 12.13 18.74
CA CYS A 76 -36.53 11.43 19.53
C CYS A 76 -35.96 10.00 19.71
N GLY A 77 -35.62 9.51 20.89
CA GLY A 77 -36.43 9.55 22.10
C GLY A 77 -37.16 8.23 22.36
N LEU A 78 -36.66 7.08 21.87
CA LEU A 78 -37.10 5.74 22.28
C LEU A 78 -35.88 4.82 22.46
N THR A 79 -35.50 4.63 23.72
CA THR A 79 -34.52 3.64 24.17
C THR A 79 -35.12 2.24 24.08
N PHE A 80 -35.08 1.62 22.90
CA PHE A 80 -35.10 0.16 22.84
C PHE A 80 -33.76 -0.33 23.38
N ARG A 81 -33.77 -0.79 24.64
CA ARG A 81 -32.78 -1.77 25.11
C ARG A 81 -32.99 -3.03 24.26
N VAL A 82 -32.30 -3.09 23.12
CA VAL A 82 -32.11 -4.35 22.41
C VAL A 82 -31.41 -5.26 23.42
N PRO A 83 -31.99 -6.42 23.79
CA PRO A 83 -31.26 -7.38 24.62
C PRO A 83 -29.93 -7.66 23.94
N LEU A 84 -28.84 -7.81 24.70
CA LEU A 84 -27.55 -8.27 24.18
C LEU A 84 -27.81 -9.66 23.55
N LEU A 85 -28.22 -9.68 22.28
CA LEU A 85 -28.33 -10.90 21.50
C LEU A 85 -26.92 -11.49 21.53
N ALA A 86 -26.82 -12.74 21.97
CA ALA A 86 -25.58 -13.49 21.90
C ALA A 86 -24.96 -13.21 20.52
N GLN A 87 -23.73 -12.67 20.52
CA GLN A 87 -23.11 -12.31 19.26
C GLN A 87 -23.06 -13.56 18.40
N GLU A 88 -23.60 -13.43 17.20
CA GLU A 88 -23.69 -14.57 16.32
C GLU A 88 -22.28 -15.05 15.94
N PRO A 89 -22.01 -16.36 15.97
CA PRO A 89 -20.73 -16.92 15.56
C PRO A 89 -20.30 -16.41 14.18
N THR A 90 -19.02 -16.07 14.02
CA THR A 90 -18.50 -15.46 12.77
C THR A 90 -18.89 -16.27 11.53
N LYS A 91 -18.91 -17.60 11.60
CA LYS A 91 -19.33 -18.49 10.51
C LYS A 91 -20.75 -18.18 9.99
N GLY A 92 -21.72 -18.04 10.89
CA GLY A 92 -23.10 -17.74 10.52
C GLY A 92 -23.23 -16.36 9.89
N ARG A 93 -22.53 -15.37 10.46
CA ARG A 93 -22.45 -14.01 9.92
C ARG A 93 -21.88 -13.98 8.51
N LEU A 94 -20.79 -14.71 8.27
CA LEU A 94 -20.18 -14.79 6.95
C LEU A 94 -21.12 -15.40 5.91
N LEU A 95 -21.74 -16.55 6.21
CA LEU A 95 -22.63 -17.23 5.25
C LEU A 95 -23.83 -16.36 4.85
N ARG A 96 -24.45 -15.66 5.79
CA ARG A 96 -25.53 -14.71 5.43
C ARG A 96 -25.04 -13.52 4.64
N MET A 97 -23.83 -13.04 4.91
CA MET A 97 -23.26 -11.90 4.21
C MET A 97 -22.95 -12.23 2.75
N VAL A 98 -22.40 -13.41 2.46
CA VAL A 98 -21.95 -13.78 1.10
C VAL A 98 -23.00 -14.53 0.27
N GLY A 99 -24.02 -15.08 0.93
CA GLY A 99 -25.13 -15.81 0.28
C GLY A 99 -24.78 -17.23 -0.15
N GLU A 100 -25.58 -17.79 -1.05
CA GLU A 100 -25.47 -19.17 -1.52
C GLU A 100 -24.17 -19.46 -2.30
N GLY A 101 -23.78 -20.74 -2.34
CA GLY A 101 -22.59 -21.20 -3.05
C GLY A 101 -21.28 -21.07 -2.27
N PHE A 102 -21.30 -20.49 -1.06
CA PHE A 102 -20.15 -20.40 -0.18
C PHE A 102 -20.07 -21.54 0.82
N ARG A 103 -18.84 -21.97 1.11
CA ARG A 103 -18.49 -22.89 2.21
C ARG A 103 -17.62 -22.15 3.21
N VAL A 104 -17.65 -22.57 4.49
CA VAL A 104 -16.78 -22.00 5.51
C VAL A 104 -15.75 -23.02 6.00
N ARG A 105 -14.48 -22.63 5.96
CA ARG A 105 -13.37 -23.33 6.63
C ARG A 105 -13.00 -22.57 7.90
N GLU A 106 -13.05 -23.25 9.03
CA GLU A 106 -12.53 -22.71 10.29
C GLU A 106 -11.11 -23.20 10.57
N THR A 107 -10.33 -22.32 11.18
CA THR A 107 -8.97 -22.58 11.66
C THR A 107 -8.89 -22.22 13.15
N VAL A 108 -7.69 -22.08 13.71
CA VAL A 108 -7.55 -21.65 15.11
C VAL A 108 -8.06 -20.22 15.26
N HIS A 109 -7.67 -19.31 14.36
CA HIS A 109 -7.96 -17.88 14.49
C HIS A 109 -8.94 -17.33 13.45
N PHE A 110 -9.26 -18.06 12.38
CA PHE A 110 -10.04 -17.56 11.24
C PHE A 110 -11.24 -18.43 10.89
N ALA A 111 -12.28 -17.78 10.38
CA ALA A 111 -13.38 -18.41 9.65
C ALA A 111 -13.36 -17.84 8.23
N ILE A 112 -13.14 -18.71 7.24
CA ILE A 112 -12.92 -18.33 5.84
C ILE A 112 -14.11 -18.82 5.03
N ALA A 113 -14.96 -17.91 4.55
CA ALA A 113 -15.99 -18.20 3.56
C ALA A 113 -15.38 -18.18 2.16
N TYR A 114 -15.58 -19.23 1.37
CA TYR A 114 -15.06 -19.32 0.01
C TYR A 114 -16.02 -20.04 -0.94
N ASP A 115 -16.02 -19.64 -2.22
CA ASP A 115 -16.71 -20.32 -3.33
C ASP A 115 -15.73 -20.92 -4.37
N THR A 116 -14.43 -20.97 -4.03
CA THR A 116 -13.36 -21.64 -4.81
C THR A 116 -13.24 -23.14 -4.47
N PRO A 117 -12.50 -23.93 -5.29
CA PRO A 117 -12.00 -25.24 -4.87
C PRO A 117 -11.10 -25.12 -3.63
N TYR A 118 -11.12 -26.13 -2.74
CA TYR A 118 -10.37 -26.09 -1.49
C TYR A 118 -8.84 -25.96 -1.67
N GLU A 119 -8.30 -26.47 -2.79
CA GLU A 119 -6.87 -26.34 -3.11
C GLU A 119 -6.44 -24.87 -3.28
N THR A 120 -7.33 -23.98 -3.71
CA THR A 120 -7.10 -22.53 -3.77
C THR A 120 -7.07 -21.90 -2.36
N VAL A 121 -7.85 -22.44 -1.42
CA VAL A 121 -7.97 -21.94 -0.04
C VAL A 121 -6.79 -22.37 0.83
N ARG A 122 -6.23 -23.56 0.59
CA ARG A 122 -5.19 -24.15 1.46
C ARG A 122 -3.95 -23.23 1.63
N PRO A 123 -3.37 -22.62 0.59
CA PRO A 123 -2.27 -21.67 0.74
C PRO A 123 -2.66 -20.41 1.53
N LEU A 124 -3.89 -19.91 1.34
CA LEU A 124 -4.42 -18.75 2.07
C LEU A 124 -4.47 -19.03 3.58
N VAL A 125 -4.97 -20.21 3.98
CA VAL A 125 -5.04 -20.63 5.40
C VAL A 125 -3.66 -20.54 6.06
N GLY A 126 -2.63 -21.11 5.43
CA GLY A 126 -1.27 -21.09 5.97
C GLY A 126 -0.72 -19.67 6.16
N ARG A 127 -1.00 -18.78 5.20
CA ARG A 127 -0.58 -17.37 5.26
C ARG A 127 -1.29 -16.60 6.36
N LEU A 128 -2.60 -16.71 6.46
CA LEU A 128 -3.40 -16.02 7.49
C LEU A 128 -2.92 -16.40 8.90
N GLU A 129 -2.78 -17.69 9.16
CA GLU A 129 -2.31 -18.22 10.44
C GLU A 129 -0.85 -17.84 10.73
N GLY A 130 0.00 -17.83 9.70
CA GLY A 130 1.38 -17.35 9.78
C GLY A 130 1.45 -15.87 10.16
N THR A 131 0.68 -15.02 9.48
CA THR A 131 0.58 -13.58 9.73
C THR A 131 0.05 -13.32 11.14
N TYR A 132 -0.99 -14.03 11.60
CA TYR A 132 -1.50 -13.90 12.96
C TYR A 132 -0.42 -14.14 14.01
N ARG A 133 0.32 -15.25 13.90
CA ARG A 133 1.41 -15.56 14.82
C ARG A 133 2.51 -14.49 14.77
N ALA A 134 2.83 -13.98 13.58
CA ALA A 134 3.85 -12.93 13.42
C ALA A 134 3.41 -11.61 14.07
N VAL A 135 2.15 -11.20 13.86
CA VAL A 135 1.59 -9.99 14.47
C VAL A 135 1.59 -10.11 15.99
N VAL A 136 1.14 -11.23 16.55
CA VAL A 136 1.18 -11.46 18.01
C VAL A 136 2.61 -11.35 18.56
N ARG A 137 3.63 -11.85 17.85
CA ARG A 137 5.03 -11.69 18.26
C ARG A 137 5.46 -10.23 18.23
N LEU A 138 5.09 -9.47 17.20
CA LEU A 138 5.38 -8.04 17.12
C LEU A 138 4.72 -7.29 18.29
N VAL A 139 3.43 -7.50 18.54
CA VAL A 139 2.70 -6.82 19.61
C VAL A 139 3.33 -7.09 20.98
N LYS A 140 3.75 -8.34 21.23
CA LYS A 140 4.51 -8.69 22.44
C LYS A 140 5.87 -7.98 22.52
N ARG A 141 6.60 -7.89 21.41
CA ARG A 141 7.88 -7.13 21.34
C ARG A 141 7.68 -5.65 21.64
N LEU A 142 6.54 -5.08 21.25
CA LEU A 142 6.21 -3.68 21.53
C LEU A 142 5.71 -3.45 22.98
N GLY A 143 5.67 -4.49 23.82
CA GLY A 143 5.20 -4.38 25.20
C GLY A 143 3.70 -4.07 25.33
N LEU A 144 2.92 -4.29 24.26
CA LEU A 144 1.48 -4.00 24.24
C LEU A 144 0.68 -5.19 24.77
N ALA A 145 -0.37 -4.88 25.55
CA ALA A 145 -1.34 -5.89 25.98
C ALA A 145 -2.16 -6.37 24.77
N VAL A 146 -2.18 -7.69 24.55
CA VAL A 146 -2.92 -8.34 23.45
C VAL A 146 -4.36 -8.57 23.87
N GLU A 147 -5.31 -8.05 23.11
CA GLU A 147 -6.73 -8.38 23.27
C GLU A 147 -7.07 -9.59 22.40
N ALA A 148 -7.27 -10.76 23.01
CA ALA A 148 -7.67 -11.93 22.25
C ALA A 148 -9.05 -11.70 21.60
N PRO A 149 -9.21 -11.95 20.28
CA PRO A 149 -10.51 -11.85 19.63
C PRO A 149 -11.50 -12.81 20.29
N LYS A 150 -12.71 -12.33 20.60
CA LYS A 150 -13.78 -13.16 21.20
C LYS A 150 -14.26 -14.26 20.26
N GLU A 151 -14.14 -14.02 18.96
CA GLU A 151 -14.57 -14.89 17.88
C GLU A 151 -13.46 -14.98 16.84
N ARG A 152 -13.52 -16.02 16.00
CA ARG A 152 -12.63 -16.14 14.84
C ARG A 152 -12.77 -14.94 13.91
N LEU A 153 -11.65 -14.51 13.33
CA LEU A 153 -11.58 -13.42 12.37
C LEU A 153 -12.19 -13.86 11.03
N GLY A 154 -13.09 -13.04 10.49
CA GLY A 154 -13.83 -13.40 9.27
C GLY A 154 -13.03 -13.08 8.01
N VAL A 155 -13.01 -14.00 7.06
CA VAL A 155 -12.40 -13.82 5.74
C VAL A 155 -13.36 -14.29 4.66
N VAL A 156 -13.40 -13.60 3.53
CA VAL A 156 -14.13 -14.03 2.33
C VAL A 156 -13.17 -14.15 1.16
N LEU A 157 -13.23 -15.26 0.43
CA LEU A 157 -12.47 -15.50 -0.80
C LEU A 157 -13.44 -15.79 -1.95
N PHE A 158 -13.49 -14.88 -2.91
CA PHE A 158 -14.28 -15.01 -4.13
C PHE A 158 -13.48 -15.74 -5.23
N ALA A 159 -14.14 -16.65 -5.93
CA ALA A 159 -13.59 -17.36 -7.09
C ALA A 159 -13.58 -16.52 -8.35
N ARG A 160 -14.39 -15.45 -8.44
CA ARG A 160 -14.55 -14.62 -9.63
C ARG A 160 -14.46 -13.15 -9.26
N TYR A 161 -13.73 -12.39 -10.07
CA TYR A 161 -13.56 -10.95 -9.84
C TYR A 161 -14.87 -10.19 -9.96
N GLU A 162 -15.78 -10.60 -10.85
CA GLU A 162 -17.07 -9.95 -11.05
C GLU A 162 -17.95 -10.04 -9.80
N ARG A 163 -17.96 -11.20 -9.13
CA ARG A 163 -18.70 -11.40 -7.88
C ARG A 163 -18.06 -10.64 -6.71
N TYR A 164 -16.73 -10.59 -6.66
CA TYR A 164 -15.98 -9.75 -5.73
C TYR A 164 -16.32 -8.26 -5.91
N ALA A 165 -16.27 -7.76 -7.15
CA ALA A 165 -16.58 -6.38 -7.48
C ALA A 165 -18.02 -6.01 -7.13
N ALA A 166 -18.99 -6.87 -7.48
CA ALA A 166 -20.39 -6.69 -7.14
C ALA A 166 -20.62 -6.68 -5.62
N PHE A 167 -19.90 -7.52 -4.88
CA PHE A 167 -19.98 -7.58 -3.42
C PHE A 167 -19.45 -6.31 -2.74
N LEU A 168 -18.38 -5.72 -3.28
CA LEU A 168 -17.79 -4.50 -2.74
C LEU A 168 -18.58 -3.23 -3.08
N GLY A 169 -19.15 -3.18 -4.30
CA GLY A 169 -19.74 -1.98 -4.87
C GLY A 169 -18.71 -0.97 -5.37
N ASP A 170 -19.13 -0.07 -6.25
CA ASP A 170 -18.26 0.82 -7.04
C ASP A 170 -17.32 1.70 -6.19
N GLY A 171 -17.80 2.20 -5.04
CA GLY A 171 -17.01 3.07 -4.17
C GLY A 171 -15.85 2.39 -3.42
N ARG A 172 -15.94 1.09 -3.15
CA ARG A 172 -14.90 0.32 -2.44
C ARG A 172 -13.92 -0.37 -3.39
N LEU A 173 -14.34 -0.65 -4.62
CA LEU A 173 -13.49 -1.29 -5.64
C LEU A 173 -12.34 -0.40 -6.10
N ALA A 174 -12.56 0.92 -6.16
CA ALA A 174 -11.52 1.90 -6.48
C ALA A 174 -10.34 1.90 -5.50
N ALA A 175 -10.53 1.37 -4.28
CA ALA A 175 -9.50 1.34 -3.25
C ALA A 175 -8.55 0.12 -3.33
N SER A 176 -8.96 -1.01 -3.95
CA SER A 176 -8.05 -2.16 -4.13
C SER A 176 -8.59 -3.24 -5.10
N ALA A 177 -7.77 -3.56 -6.11
CA ALA A 177 -8.09 -4.54 -7.15
C ALA A 177 -7.94 -6.02 -6.75
N ALA A 178 -7.35 -6.33 -5.59
CA ALA A 178 -7.02 -7.72 -5.22
C ALA A 178 -7.47 -8.13 -3.82
N GLY A 179 -7.82 -7.18 -2.95
CA GLY A 179 -8.36 -7.48 -1.63
C GLY A 179 -8.37 -6.27 -0.71
N LEU A 180 -9.28 -6.27 0.25
CA LEU A 180 -9.41 -5.21 1.24
C LEU A 180 -9.85 -5.74 2.59
N TYR A 181 -9.39 -5.12 3.66
CA TYR A 181 -9.95 -5.28 4.98
C TYR A 181 -11.07 -4.26 5.21
N ASP A 182 -12.29 -4.77 5.35
CA ASP A 182 -13.45 -3.96 5.68
C ASP A 182 -13.54 -3.76 7.20
N ILE A 183 -13.10 -2.59 7.66
CA ILE A 183 -13.11 -2.22 9.08
C ILE A 183 -14.52 -2.22 9.67
N GLU A 184 -15.53 -1.82 8.90
CA GLU A 184 -16.93 -1.73 9.37
C GLU A 184 -17.51 -3.11 9.60
N ARG A 185 -17.30 -4.01 8.63
CA ARG A 185 -17.78 -5.40 8.71
C ARG A 185 -16.85 -6.30 9.52
N ASN A 186 -15.64 -5.84 9.83
CA ASN A 186 -14.56 -6.58 10.47
C ASN A 186 -14.21 -7.88 9.71
N VAL A 187 -14.11 -7.80 8.38
CA VAL A 187 -13.86 -8.93 7.48
C VAL A 187 -12.81 -8.57 6.45
N ALA A 188 -11.83 -9.46 6.23
CA ALA A 188 -10.92 -9.36 5.10
C ALA A 188 -11.52 -10.04 3.87
N ILE A 189 -11.53 -9.36 2.73
CA ILE A 189 -12.20 -9.81 1.50
C ILE A 189 -11.17 -9.89 0.38
N PHE A 190 -11.11 -11.04 -0.27
CA PHE A 190 -10.14 -11.34 -1.32
C PHE A 190 -10.84 -11.92 -2.56
N CYS A 191 -10.20 -11.75 -3.71
CA CYS A 191 -10.51 -12.50 -4.93
C CYS A 191 -9.38 -13.51 -5.18
N ASP A 192 -9.67 -14.61 -5.86
CA ASP A 192 -8.62 -15.46 -6.43
C ASP A 192 -7.68 -14.58 -7.26
N THR A 193 -6.40 -14.59 -6.86
CA THR A 193 -5.34 -13.79 -7.45
C THR A 193 -5.24 -14.01 -8.96
N LEU A 194 -5.49 -15.23 -9.44
CA LEU A 194 -5.45 -15.58 -10.86
C LEU A 194 -6.58 -14.93 -11.68
N GLU A 195 -7.69 -14.58 -11.04
CA GLU A 195 -8.85 -13.92 -11.67
C GLU A 195 -8.76 -12.39 -11.58
N SER A 196 -7.74 -11.85 -10.90
CA SER A 196 -7.55 -10.40 -10.79
C SER A 196 -7.32 -9.76 -12.17
N PRO A 197 -7.82 -8.53 -12.42
CA PRO A 197 -7.60 -7.83 -13.69
C PRO A 197 -6.13 -7.69 -14.06
N THR A 198 -5.25 -7.62 -13.06
CA THR A 198 -3.80 -7.53 -13.23
C THR A 198 -3.17 -8.80 -13.80
N LEU A 199 -3.65 -9.98 -13.39
CA LEU A 199 -3.07 -11.27 -13.82
C LEU A 199 -3.82 -11.95 -14.95
N ARG A 200 -5.10 -11.64 -15.12
CA ARG A 200 -5.95 -12.26 -16.15
C ARG A 200 -5.31 -12.28 -17.55
N PRO A 201 -4.70 -11.18 -18.07
CA PRO A 201 -4.04 -11.22 -19.38
C PRO A 201 -2.86 -12.21 -19.47
N LEU A 202 -2.14 -12.43 -18.35
CA LEU A 202 -1.04 -13.40 -18.30
C LEU A 202 -1.60 -14.84 -18.30
N VAL A 203 -2.64 -15.10 -17.53
CA VAL A 203 -3.33 -16.39 -17.45
C VAL A 203 -3.91 -16.79 -18.82
N GLU A 204 -4.59 -15.85 -19.49
CA GLU A 204 -5.13 -16.05 -20.85
C GLU A 204 -4.02 -16.43 -21.84
N ARG A 205 -2.85 -15.79 -21.74
CA ARG A 205 -1.70 -16.09 -22.60
C ARG A 205 -1.12 -17.48 -22.32
N ILE A 206 -1.05 -17.89 -21.06
CA ILE A 206 -0.63 -19.24 -20.66
C ILE A 206 -1.58 -20.29 -21.24
N ASP A 207 -2.88 -20.07 -21.14
CA ASP A 207 -3.89 -21.01 -21.66
C ASP A 207 -3.89 -21.07 -23.19
N ALA A 208 -3.69 -19.95 -23.88
CA ALA A 208 -3.49 -19.93 -25.32
C ALA A 208 -2.28 -20.77 -25.77
N LEU A 209 -1.14 -20.70 -25.04
CA LEU A 209 0.02 -21.54 -25.32
C LEU A 209 -0.26 -23.02 -25.05
N ARG A 210 -0.93 -23.36 -23.95
CA ARG A 210 -1.34 -24.74 -23.65
C ARG A 210 -2.24 -25.31 -24.74
N HIS A 211 -3.19 -24.52 -25.24
CA HIS A 211 -4.05 -24.93 -26.33
C HIS A 211 -3.26 -25.21 -27.61
N ARG A 212 -2.32 -24.32 -27.99
CA ARG A 212 -1.43 -24.53 -29.14
C ARG A 212 -0.57 -25.78 -28.98
N LEU A 213 -0.05 -26.04 -27.78
CA LEU A 213 0.76 -27.22 -27.50
C LEU A 213 -0.06 -28.52 -27.65
N ARG A 214 -1.32 -28.53 -27.20
CA ARG A 214 -2.24 -29.66 -27.37
C ARG A 214 -2.62 -29.90 -28.83
N ALA A 215 -2.69 -28.84 -29.63
CA ALA A 215 -3.02 -28.93 -31.06
C ALA A 215 -1.86 -29.46 -31.93
N LEU A 216 -0.63 -29.53 -31.41
CA LEU A 216 0.48 -30.17 -32.09
C LEU A 216 0.35 -31.70 -31.97
N THR A 217 -0.05 -32.37 -33.05
CA THR A 217 -0.09 -33.83 -33.13
C THR A 217 1.32 -34.42 -33.09
N THR A 218 1.50 -35.48 -32.30
CA THR A 218 2.78 -36.20 -32.14
C THR A 218 3.07 -37.24 -33.21
N ASP A 219 2.10 -37.56 -34.06
CA ASP A 219 2.27 -38.63 -35.04
C ASP A 219 3.11 -38.14 -36.23
N GLY A 220 4.33 -38.68 -36.34
CA GLY A 220 5.24 -38.47 -37.48
C GLY A 220 5.96 -37.12 -37.54
N ALA A 221 6.07 -36.39 -36.42
CA ALA A 221 6.60 -35.02 -36.37
C ALA A 221 8.04 -34.88 -36.90
N PHE A 222 8.18 -34.35 -38.13
CA PHE A 222 9.44 -33.88 -38.71
C PHE A 222 10.08 -32.78 -37.82
N GLU A 223 11.39 -32.57 -37.97
CA GLU A 223 12.19 -31.63 -37.16
C GLU A 223 11.59 -30.22 -36.97
N PRO A 224 10.88 -29.61 -37.95
CA PRO A 224 10.21 -28.32 -37.75
C PRO A 224 9.11 -28.34 -36.68
N VAL A 225 8.39 -29.46 -36.54
CA VAL A 225 7.32 -29.62 -35.53
C VAL A 225 7.93 -29.81 -34.13
N ARG A 226 9.04 -30.55 -34.03
CA ARG A 226 9.79 -30.70 -32.77
C ARG A 226 10.33 -29.36 -32.28
N ALA A 227 11.04 -28.63 -33.14
CA ALA A 227 11.58 -27.31 -32.81
C ALA A 227 10.48 -26.31 -32.41
N ARG A 228 9.32 -26.37 -33.08
CA ARG A 228 8.16 -25.53 -32.74
C ARG A 228 7.57 -25.90 -31.37
N ARG A 229 7.45 -27.19 -31.07
CA ARG A 229 6.97 -27.68 -29.77
C ARG A 229 7.88 -27.22 -28.65
N GLU A 230 9.18 -27.43 -28.78
CA GLU A 230 10.16 -27.01 -27.78
C GLU A 230 10.12 -25.49 -27.53
N ALA A 231 9.96 -24.69 -28.59
CA ALA A 231 9.84 -23.23 -28.46
C ALA A 231 8.58 -22.83 -27.67
N LEU A 232 7.45 -23.52 -27.88
CA LEU A 232 6.22 -23.28 -27.13
C LEU A 232 6.34 -23.75 -25.67
N GLU A 233 7.01 -24.87 -25.43
CA GLU A 233 7.26 -25.39 -24.07
C GLU A 233 8.14 -24.44 -23.27
N ARG A 234 9.22 -23.91 -23.88
CA ARG A 234 10.08 -22.87 -23.26
C ARG A 234 9.27 -21.60 -22.94
N ALA A 235 8.52 -21.08 -23.90
CA ALA A 235 7.69 -19.89 -23.68
C ALA A 235 6.62 -20.12 -22.58
N LEU A 236 6.01 -21.30 -22.53
CA LEU A 236 5.06 -21.67 -21.48
C LEU A 236 5.74 -21.74 -20.11
N HIS A 237 6.93 -22.33 -20.04
CA HIS A 237 7.71 -22.38 -18.80
C HIS A 237 8.00 -20.97 -18.28
N ASP A 238 8.52 -20.08 -19.13
CA ASP A 238 8.87 -18.70 -18.76
C ASP A 238 7.65 -17.92 -18.23
N LEU A 239 6.49 -18.05 -18.90
CA LEU A 239 5.27 -17.40 -18.45
C LEU A 239 4.75 -17.97 -17.12
N ARG A 240 4.89 -19.28 -16.88
CA ARG A 240 4.49 -19.89 -15.59
C ARG A 240 5.41 -19.48 -14.45
N VAL A 241 6.71 -19.35 -14.70
CA VAL A 241 7.65 -18.78 -13.72
C VAL A 241 7.22 -17.34 -13.38
N LYS A 242 6.93 -16.53 -14.41
CA LYS A 242 6.44 -15.15 -14.23
C LYS A 242 5.12 -15.08 -13.45
N GLU A 243 4.17 -15.97 -13.77
CA GLU A 243 2.89 -16.10 -13.05
C GLU A 243 3.14 -16.39 -11.57
N GLY A 244 3.95 -17.40 -11.25
CA GLY A 244 4.27 -17.76 -9.87
C GLY A 244 4.87 -16.59 -9.07
N VAL A 245 5.79 -15.83 -9.67
CA VAL A 245 6.41 -14.64 -9.05
C VAL A 245 5.38 -13.55 -8.77
N LEU A 246 4.50 -13.26 -9.74
CA LEU A 246 3.50 -12.21 -9.59
C LEU A 246 2.39 -12.60 -8.60
N VAL A 247 1.94 -13.86 -8.62
CA VAL A 247 0.97 -14.39 -7.65
C VAL A 247 1.53 -14.27 -6.23
N GLU A 248 2.79 -14.69 -6.02
CA GLU A 248 3.42 -14.57 -4.70
C GLU A 248 3.51 -13.10 -4.27
N ARG A 249 3.85 -12.19 -5.19
CA ARG A 249 3.93 -10.76 -4.91
C ARG A 249 2.57 -10.18 -4.52
N ILE A 250 1.50 -10.49 -5.25
CA ILE A 250 0.15 -10.02 -4.92
C ILE A 250 -0.32 -10.60 -3.57
N ASN A 251 -0.11 -11.89 -3.35
CA ASN A 251 -0.46 -12.54 -2.09
C ASN A 251 0.24 -11.86 -0.89
N ARG A 252 1.51 -11.46 -1.05
CA ARG A 252 2.26 -10.74 -0.02
C ARG A 252 1.74 -9.32 0.20
N LEU A 253 1.64 -8.54 -0.87
CA LEU A 253 1.29 -7.12 -0.81
C LEU A 253 -0.16 -6.88 -0.42
N VAL A 254 -1.05 -7.86 -0.64
CA VAL A 254 -2.49 -7.67 -0.45
C VAL A 254 -2.98 -8.58 0.66
N ILE A 255 -2.85 -9.90 0.53
CA ILE A 255 -3.45 -10.82 1.52
C ILE A 255 -2.82 -10.62 2.90
N GLN A 256 -1.49 -10.60 2.98
CA GLN A 256 -0.83 -10.45 4.28
C GLN A 256 -0.98 -9.03 4.84
N HIS A 257 -0.98 -8.01 3.97
CA HIS A 257 -1.20 -6.62 4.34
C HIS A 257 -2.59 -6.41 4.96
N GLU A 258 -3.64 -6.82 4.26
CA GLU A 258 -5.03 -6.69 4.75
C GLU A 258 -5.30 -7.58 5.97
N ALA A 259 -4.73 -8.78 6.00
CA ALA A 259 -4.80 -9.63 7.19
C ALA A 259 -4.10 -8.98 8.39
N ALA A 260 -2.95 -8.33 8.18
CA ALA A 260 -2.25 -7.61 9.24
C ALA A 260 -3.11 -6.48 9.80
N HIS A 261 -3.75 -5.67 8.93
CA HIS A 261 -4.74 -4.68 9.38
C HIS A 261 -5.82 -5.33 10.25
N GLN A 262 -6.50 -6.35 9.74
CA GLN A 262 -7.54 -7.06 10.49
C GLN A 262 -7.06 -7.52 11.86
N ILE A 263 -5.89 -8.17 11.91
CA ILE A 263 -5.34 -8.70 13.16
C ILE A 263 -4.98 -7.55 14.11
N LEU A 264 -4.27 -6.52 13.67
CA LEU A 264 -3.86 -5.38 14.51
C LEU A 264 -5.07 -4.66 15.13
N TYR A 265 -6.15 -4.49 14.37
CA TYR A 265 -7.41 -3.94 14.89
C TYR A 265 -8.10 -4.87 15.91
N ASN A 266 -8.09 -6.18 15.67
CA ASN A 266 -8.74 -7.14 16.58
C ASN A 266 -7.91 -7.48 17.82
N LEU A 267 -6.59 -7.25 17.79
CA LEU A 267 -5.70 -7.35 18.94
C LEU A 267 -5.66 -6.08 19.80
N GLY A 268 -6.38 -5.03 19.39
CA GLY A 268 -6.48 -3.77 20.13
C GLY A 268 -5.27 -2.84 19.97
N VAL A 269 -4.42 -3.05 18.95
CA VAL A 269 -3.31 -2.13 18.62
C VAL A 269 -3.88 -0.85 18.02
N HIS A 270 -4.82 -1.00 17.08
CA HIS A 270 -5.60 0.08 16.51
C HIS A 270 -7.03 0.03 17.03
N VAL A 271 -7.71 1.18 17.06
CA VAL A 271 -9.10 1.26 17.52
C VAL A 271 -10.02 1.37 16.30
N ARG A 272 -10.84 0.34 16.05
CA ARG A 272 -11.74 0.29 14.88
C ARG A 272 -12.69 1.49 14.84
N GLY A 273 -12.91 2.04 13.65
CA GLY A 273 -13.82 3.18 13.43
C GLY A 273 -13.35 4.50 14.07
N ARG A 274 -12.08 4.57 14.49
CA ARG A 274 -11.47 5.77 15.09
C ARG A 274 -10.35 6.28 14.16
N PRO A 275 -10.00 7.58 14.26
CA PRO A 275 -8.95 8.18 13.44
C PRO A 275 -7.55 7.77 13.95
N ASN A 276 -7.15 6.53 13.69
CA ASN A 276 -5.80 6.05 13.93
C ASN A 276 -4.82 6.77 12.98
N PRO A 277 -3.57 7.07 13.40
CA PRO A 277 -2.58 7.63 12.48
C PRO A 277 -2.29 6.68 11.32
N VAL A 278 -2.66 7.08 10.10
CA VAL A 278 -2.60 6.25 8.89
C VAL A 278 -1.17 5.75 8.63
N VAL A 279 -0.16 6.62 8.78
CA VAL A 279 1.25 6.24 8.61
C VAL A 279 1.64 5.06 9.50
N LEU A 280 1.17 5.02 10.75
CA LEU A 280 1.49 3.92 11.66
C LEU A 280 0.70 2.66 11.31
N ALA A 281 -0.58 2.80 10.95
CA ALA A 281 -1.42 1.66 10.55
C ALA A 281 -0.84 0.96 9.32
N GLU A 282 -0.57 1.72 8.25
CA GLU A 282 0.00 1.18 7.02
C GLU A 282 1.44 0.70 7.22
N GLY A 283 2.27 1.46 7.94
CA GLY A 283 3.66 1.09 8.20
C GLY A 283 3.80 -0.22 9.01
N LEU A 284 2.87 -0.49 9.94
CA LEU A 284 2.78 -1.75 10.67
C LEU A 284 2.32 -2.89 9.77
N ALA A 285 1.29 -2.68 8.94
CA ALA A 285 0.81 -3.68 7.99
C ALA A 285 1.91 -4.07 6.97
N CYS A 286 2.67 -3.10 6.46
CA CYS A 286 3.78 -3.32 5.55
C CYS A 286 4.92 -4.19 6.13
N GLN A 287 5.02 -4.33 7.45
CA GLN A 287 6.00 -5.26 8.04
C GLN A 287 5.68 -6.72 7.68
N PHE A 288 4.41 -7.05 7.42
CA PHE A 288 3.97 -8.44 7.20
C PHE A 288 3.85 -8.83 5.73
N GLU A 289 4.18 -7.92 4.82
CA GLU A 289 4.33 -8.20 3.38
C GLU A 289 5.52 -9.12 3.08
N VAL A 290 6.37 -9.39 4.07
CA VAL A 290 7.43 -10.40 4.00
C VAL A 290 7.30 -11.41 5.14
N PRO A 291 7.68 -12.68 4.91
CA PRO A 291 7.71 -13.67 5.98
C PRO A 291 8.58 -13.21 7.14
N GLN A 292 8.00 -13.15 8.33
CA GLN A 292 8.72 -12.76 9.55
C GLN A 292 9.37 -13.98 10.21
N PRO A 293 10.57 -13.83 10.80
CA PRO A 293 11.25 -14.94 11.45
C PRO A 293 10.39 -15.54 12.58
N PRO A 294 10.51 -16.85 12.84
CA PRO A 294 9.72 -17.53 13.86
C PRO A 294 10.15 -17.16 15.28
N THR A 295 11.37 -16.63 15.46
CA THR A 295 11.95 -16.34 16.78
C THR A 295 11.59 -14.92 17.27
N PRO A 296 11.17 -14.77 18.54
CA PRO A 296 10.86 -13.46 19.14
C PRO A 296 12.05 -12.50 19.24
N THR A 297 13.28 -13.01 19.14
CA THR A 297 14.54 -12.25 19.25
C THR A 297 15.11 -11.82 17.88
N GLY A 298 14.60 -12.35 16.77
CA GLY A 298 15.10 -12.03 15.44
C GLY A 298 14.76 -10.60 15.04
N ALA A 299 15.71 -9.87 14.45
CA ALA A 299 15.43 -8.57 13.86
C ALA A 299 14.25 -8.68 12.86
N PRO A 300 13.39 -7.64 12.73
CA PRO A 300 12.35 -7.66 11.71
C PRO A 300 12.96 -7.92 10.33
N GLN A 301 12.30 -8.75 9.52
CA GLN A 301 12.77 -9.04 8.16
C GLN A 301 12.71 -7.76 7.32
N ILE A 302 13.76 -7.51 6.53
CA ILE A 302 13.76 -6.37 5.60
C ILE A 302 12.79 -6.68 4.46
N ASN A 303 11.86 -5.75 4.21
CA ASN A 303 11.02 -5.77 3.03
C ASN A 303 11.79 -5.15 1.86
N GLY A 304 12.44 -6.00 1.06
CA GLY A 304 13.27 -5.57 -0.06
C GLY A 304 12.51 -4.69 -1.07
N ALA A 305 11.26 -5.02 -1.37
CA ALA A 305 10.43 -4.22 -2.29
C ALA A 305 10.22 -2.79 -1.77
N ARG A 306 9.84 -2.64 -0.49
CA ARG A 306 9.66 -1.33 0.16
C ARG A 306 10.97 -0.58 0.36
N LEU A 307 12.06 -1.27 0.64
CA LEU A 307 13.38 -0.65 0.70
C LEU A 307 13.84 -0.13 -0.66
N GLY A 308 13.54 -0.86 -1.74
CA GLY A 308 13.75 -0.41 -3.11
C GLY A 308 12.94 0.83 -3.45
N ASP A 309 11.64 0.84 -3.12
CA ASP A 309 10.76 2.01 -3.29
C ASP A 309 11.27 3.22 -2.49
N PHE A 310 11.76 3.00 -1.27
CA PHE A 310 12.31 4.05 -0.43
C PHE A 310 13.58 4.68 -1.03
N ARG A 311 14.50 3.84 -1.56
CA ARG A 311 15.68 4.32 -2.27
C ARG A 311 15.33 5.07 -3.55
N GLU A 312 14.36 4.58 -4.30
CA GLU A 312 13.86 5.22 -5.52
C GLU A 312 13.19 6.57 -5.23
N ALA A 313 12.43 6.66 -4.15
CA ALA A 313 11.84 7.92 -3.67
C ALA A 313 12.92 8.98 -3.42
N LEU A 314 14.06 8.56 -2.86
CA LEU A 314 15.24 9.41 -2.62
C LEU A 314 16.08 9.66 -3.88
N GLY A 315 15.88 8.89 -4.95
CA GLY A 315 16.66 9.00 -6.19
C GLY A 315 18.09 8.51 -6.07
N VAL A 316 18.35 7.57 -5.16
CA VAL A 316 19.69 7.02 -4.94
C VAL A 316 19.88 5.66 -5.62
N ALA A 317 21.11 5.34 -5.99
CA ALA A 317 21.45 4.03 -6.55
C ALA A 317 21.24 2.90 -5.52
N ALA A 318 21.04 1.67 -6.01
CA ALA A 318 20.76 0.50 -5.17
C ALA A 318 21.82 0.26 -4.06
N GLY A 319 23.10 0.50 -4.37
CA GLY A 319 24.22 0.33 -3.45
C GLY A 319 24.58 1.56 -2.62
N ALA A 320 23.83 2.65 -2.73
CA ALA A 320 24.11 3.86 -1.95
C ALA A 320 23.82 3.64 -0.46
N ASP A 321 24.78 3.99 0.39
CA ASP A 321 24.70 3.94 1.86
C ASP A 321 24.49 5.32 2.50
N SER A 322 24.50 6.36 1.67
CA SER A 322 24.40 7.76 2.03
C SER A 322 23.71 8.53 0.89
N ILE A 323 23.29 9.74 1.20
CA ILE A 323 22.69 10.67 0.24
C ILE A 323 23.30 12.04 0.51
N ASP A 324 23.49 12.85 -0.52
CA ASP A 324 23.93 14.24 -0.36
C ASP A 324 22.73 15.20 -0.16
N GLU A 325 23.02 16.45 0.20
CA GLU A 325 21.98 17.44 0.49
C GLU A 325 21.21 17.87 -0.76
N ALA A 326 21.86 17.92 -1.93
CA ALA A 326 21.23 18.34 -3.17
C ALA A 326 20.22 17.30 -3.67
N ALA A 327 20.61 16.02 -3.67
CA ALA A 327 19.75 14.89 -4.03
C ALA A 327 18.53 14.77 -3.09
N TYR A 328 18.74 14.97 -1.78
CA TYR A 328 17.62 14.96 -0.83
C TYR A 328 16.65 16.12 -1.07
N ARG A 329 17.16 17.34 -1.28
CA ARG A 329 16.32 18.49 -1.63
C ARG A 329 15.56 18.27 -2.94
N GLU A 330 16.16 17.60 -3.91
CA GLU A 330 15.48 17.20 -5.15
C GLU A 330 14.36 16.19 -4.91
N ALA A 331 14.61 15.15 -4.10
CA ALA A 331 13.60 14.17 -3.73
C ALA A 331 12.39 14.83 -3.04
N VAL A 332 12.65 15.79 -2.14
CA VAL A 332 11.59 16.59 -1.47
C VAL A 332 10.87 17.49 -2.48
N ARG A 333 11.59 18.25 -3.31
CA ARG A 333 11.02 19.21 -4.25
C ARG A 333 10.17 18.55 -5.33
N SER A 334 10.62 17.41 -5.84
CA SER A 334 9.87 16.60 -6.81
C SER A 334 8.63 15.92 -6.22
N GLY A 335 8.49 15.94 -4.89
CA GLY A 335 7.44 15.26 -4.15
C GLY A 335 7.63 13.75 -4.06
N ARG A 336 8.72 13.17 -4.58
CA ARG A 336 8.96 11.73 -4.46
C ARG A 336 9.16 11.32 -3.01
N TYR A 337 9.84 12.15 -2.23
CA TYR A 337 10.02 11.98 -0.79
C TYR A 337 9.25 13.06 -0.02
N LEU A 338 8.49 12.67 1.01
CA LEU A 338 7.75 13.60 1.87
C LEU A 338 8.43 13.72 3.24
N PRO A 339 8.85 14.92 3.68
CA PRO A 339 9.43 15.09 5.02
C PRO A 339 8.58 14.46 6.13
N LEU A 340 9.20 13.82 7.12
CA LEU A 340 8.48 13.06 8.17
C LEU A 340 7.40 13.87 8.85
N ARG A 341 7.64 15.16 9.10
CA ARG A 341 6.64 16.06 9.67
C ARG A 341 5.37 16.15 8.81
N LEU A 342 5.53 16.24 7.49
CA LEU A 342 4.41 16.29 6.55
C LEU A 342 3.76 14.91 6.41
N LEU A 343 4.55 13.85 6.32
CA LEU A 343 4.05 12.47 6.27
C LEU A 343 3.16 12.16 7.48
N LEU A 344 3.55 12.58 8.68
CA LEU A 344 2.82 12.34 9.93
C LEU A 344 1.66 13.31 10.19
N SER A 345 1.57 14.43 9.45
CA SER A 345 0.54 15.45 9.65
C SER A 345 -0.56 15.45 8.61
N ASP A 346 -0.27 15.00 7.39
CA ASP A 346 -1.23 14.97 6.30
C ASP A 346 -2.00 13.64 6.28
N PRO A 347 -3.32 13.63 6.58
CA PRO A 347 -4.13 12.42 6.55
C PRO A 347 -4.28 11.85 5.13
N ALA A 348 -4.04 12.64 4.08
CA ALA A 348 -4.05 12.19 2.69
C ALA A 348 -2.67 11.72 2.20
N ALA A 349 -1.63 11.74 3.06
CA ALA A 349 -0.27 11.38 2.67
C ALA A 349 -0.12 9.97 2.12
N LEU A 350 -1.01 9.04 2.49
CA LEU A 350 -1.05 7.65 2.01
C LEU A 350 -2.28 7.34 1.14
N ASP A 351 -2.86 8.35 0.48
CA ASP A 351 -3.92 8.12 -0.52
C ASP A 351 -3.47 7.07 -1.55
N PRO A 352 -4.16 5.91 -1.64
CA PRO A 352 -3.82 4.85 -2.60
C PRO A 352 -3.86 5.31 -4.06
N GLY A 353 -4.67 6.33 -4.38
CA GLY A 353 -4.76 6.92 -5.72
C GLY A 353 -3.68 7.96 -6.03
N GLY A 354 -2.86 8.32 -5.03
CA GLY A 354 -1.85 9.36 -5.17
C GLY A 354 -0.69 8.94 -6.08
N ARG A 355 -0.19 9.89 -6.89
CA ARG A 355 0.95 9.69 -7.82
C ARG A 355 2.18 9.02 -7.18
N PHE A 356 2.41 9.27 -5.89
CA PHE A 356 3.56 8.76 -5.14
C PHE A 356 3.18 7.76 -4.05
N ALA A 357 1.99 7.16 -4.11
CA ALA A 357 1.48 6.25 -3.09
C ALA A 357 2.53 5.20 -2.69
N GLN A 358 3.12 4.48 -3.64
CA GLN A 358 4.14 3.46 -3.35
C GLN A 358 5.31 3.96 -2.50
N PHE A 359 5.78 5.20 -2.73
CA PHE A 359 6.86 5.82 -1.97
C PHE A 359 6.40 6.20 -0.57
N ARG A 360 5.14 6.58 -0.40
CA ARG A 360 4.56 6.91 0.92
C ARG A 360 4.42 5.68 1.79
N TYR A 361 3.93 4.57 1.23
CA TYR A 361 3.93 3.27 1.91
C TYR A 361 5.36 2.82 2.25
N ALA A 362 6.33 3.04 1.35
CA ALA A 362 7.74 2.74 1.62
C ALA A 362 8.33 3.59 2.76
N GLN A 363 8.01 4.89 2.82
CA GLN A 363 8.41 5.76 3.93
C GLN A 363 7.75 5.34 5.26
N ALA A 364 6.46 4.98 5.24
CA ALA A 364 5.75 4.49 6.41
C ALA A 364 6.34 3.16 6.93
N TRP A 365 6.60 2.22 6.02
CA TRP A 365 7.31 0.97 6.34
C TRP A 365 8.69 1.25 6.95
N ALA A 366 9.48 2.12 6.33
CA ALA A 366 10.84 2.44 6.78
C ALA A 366 10.86 3.07 8.18
N LEU A 367 9.88 3.93 8.49
CA LEU A 367 9.75 4.56 9.80
C LEU A 367 9.42 3.52 10.87
N VAL A 368 8.41 2.69 10.61
CA VAL A 368 7.99 1.64 11.56
C VAL A 368 9.08 0.58 11.70
N TYR A 369 9.76 0.20 10.63
CA TYR A 369 10.87 -0.75 10.66
C TYR A 369 12.02 -0.25 11.57
N ASP A 370 12.49 1.00 11.40
CA ASP A 370 13.54 1.60 12.24
C ASP A 370 13.12 1.62 13.71
N LEU A 371 11.87 2.01 14.00
CA LEU A 371 11.31 2.02 15.34
C LEU A 371 11.23 0.62 15.95
N VAL A 372 10.69 -0.37 15.25
CA VAL A 372 10.60 -1.77 15.73
C VAL A 372 11.99 -2.35 15.99
N ARG A 373 12.97 -2.00 15.15
CA ARG A 373 14.33 -2.54 15.24
C ARG A 373 15.15 -1.89 16.35
N HIS A 374 15.03 -0.58 16.54
CA HIS A 374 15.95 0.18 17.39
C HIS A 374 15.28 0.78 18.62
N ARG A 375 13.97 1.04 18.58
CA ARG A 375 13.23 1.73 19.64
C ARG A 375 11.82 1.13 19.86
N PRO A 376 11.66 -0.20 20.01
CA PRO A 376 10.35 -0.84 20.10
C PRO A 376 9.51 -0.32 21.26
N GLU A 377 10.15 0.03 22.38
CA GLU A 377 9.46 0.56 23.56
C GLU A 377 8.91 1.97 23.35
N VAL A 378 9.56 2.78 22.51
CA VAL A 378 9.05 4.11 22.14
C VAL A 378 7.79 3.95 21.30
N LEU A 379 7.83 3.10 20.28
CA LEU A 379 6.67 2.80 19.44
C LEU A 379 5.52 2.19 20.26
N GLY A 380 5.83 1.23 21.15
CA GLY A 380 4.86 0.61 22.06
C GLY A 380 4.15 1.62 22.94
N ARG A 381 4.90 2.45 23.68
CA ARG A 381 4.30 3.53 24.51
C ARG A 381 3.49 4.51 23.67
N CYS A 382 3.91 4.79 22.45
CA CYS A 382 3.18 5.70 21.59
C CYS A 382 1.84 5.14 21.11
N LEU A 383 1.83 3.89 20.67
CA LEU A 383 0.60 3.17 20.31
C LEU A 383 -0.34 3.03 21.52
N GLU A 384 0.21 2.79 22.71
CA GLU A 384 -0.57 2.78 23.96
C GLU A 384 -1.27 4.13 24.21
N ARG A 385 -0.53 5.23 24.07
CA ARG A 385 -1.07 6.59 24.25
C ARG A 385 -2.16 6.88 23.22
N ILE A 386 -1.95 6.51 21.97
CA ILE A 386 -2.93 6.66 20.89
C ILE A 386 -4.20 5.86 21.21
N ARG A 387 -4.07 4.56 21.49
CA ARG A 387 -5.25 3.71 21.73
C ARG A 387 -6.04 4.14 22.96
N ARG A 388 -5.37 4.56 24.04
CA ARG A 388 -6.02 5.07 25.26
C ARG A 388 -6.84 6.32 24.94
N ARG A 389 -6.21 7.30 24.28
CA ARG A 389 -6.86 8.54 23.84
C ARG A 389 -8.10 8.27 22.97
N LEU A 390 -8.01 7.32 22.04
CA LEU A 390 -9.11 7.02 21.11
C LEU A 390 -10.28 6.25 21.75
N ARG A 391 -10.03 5.55 22.88
CA ARG A 391 -11.04 4.79 23.64
C ARG A 391 -11.80 5.63 24.67
N GLU A 392 -11.11 6.57 25.31
CA GLU A 392 -11.68 7.37 26.40
C GLU A 392 -12.79 8.31 25.94
N ASN A 393 -12.77 8.77 24.68
CA ASN A 393 -13.79 9.68 24.19
C ASN A 393 -14.06 9.50 22.67
N GLN A 394 -15.33 9.31 22.32
CA GLN A 394 -15.81 9.04 20.96
C GLN A 394 -15.71 10.25 20.02
N ALA A 395 -15.65 11.47 20.53
CA ALA A 395 -15.47 12.69 19.72
C ALA A 395 -14.00 13.10 19.54
N VAL A 396 -13.05 12.31 20.06
CA VAL A 396 -11.62 12.67 20.00
C VAL A 396 -11.12 12.68 18.56
N PRO A 397 -10.54 13.80 18.08
CA PRO A 397 -9.88 13.83 16.79
C PRO A 397 -8.59 13.00 16.81
N ALA A 398 -8.03 12.77 15.63
CA ALA A 398 -6.69 12.19 15.49
C ALA A 398 -5.70 12.86 16.46
N MET A 399 -4.70 12.11 16.92
CA MET A 399 -3.61 12.69 17.69
C MET A 399 -2.96 13.79 16.83
N PRO A 400 -2.75 15.02 17.38
CA PRO A 400 -2.05 16.07 16.65
C PRO A 400 -0.68 15.58 16.17
N ALA A 401 -0.27 16.01 14.98
CA ALA A 401 0.99 15.57 14.41
C ALA A 401 2.21 15.93 15.27
N THR A 402 2.17 17.07 15.96
CA THR A 402 3.19 17.48 16.93
C THR A 402 3.31 16.45 18.05
N ASP A 403 2.19 16.07 18.67
CA ASP A 403 2.16 15.06 19.72
C ASP A 403 2.67 13.71 19.21
N LEU A 404 2.32 13.34 17.98
CA LEU A 404 2.77 12.09 17.37
C LEU A 404 4.29 12.10 17.11
N ILE A 405 4.82 13.19 16.58
CA ILE A 405 6.26 13.39 16.33
C ILE A 405 7.06 13.33 17.64
N ASP A 406 6.58 14.01 18.67
CA ASP A 406 7.21 14.03 20.00
C ASP A 406 7.17 12.63 20.64
N CYS A 407 6.01 11.97 20.53
CA CYS A 407 5.78 10.63 21.06
C CYS A 407 6.66 9.56 20.40
N LEU A 408 6.94 9.70 19.09
CA LEU A 408 7.86 8.83 18.35
C LEU A 408 9.33 9.24 18.50
N GLY A 409 9.61 10.41 19.10
CA GLY A 409 10.96 10.96 19.23
C GLY A 409 11.63 11.15 17.87
N VAL A 410 10.92 11.78 16.91
CA VAL A 410 11.43 12.05 15.55
C VAL A 410 11.45 13.54 15.20
N GLY A 411 11.22 14.41 16.19
CA GLY A 411 11.15 15.87 16.01
C GLY A 411 12.48 16.62 16.10
N GLU A 412 13.56 15.97 16.54
CA GLU A 412 14.86 16.62 16.71
C GLU A 412 15.49 17.02 15.38
N ALA A 413 16.18 18.17 15.36
CA ALA A 413 16.88 18.65 14.17
C ALA A 413 17.91 17.60 13.70
N GLY A 414 17.85 17.22 12.43
CA GLY A 414 18.74 16.20 11.86
C GLY A 414 18.33 14.74 12.14
N ALA A 415 17.33 14.47 12.99
CA ALA A 415 16.88 13.10 13.27
C ALA A 415 16.36 12.37 12.04
N GLU A 416 15.61 13.07 11.18
CA GLU A 416 15.13 12.54 9.90
C GLU A 416 16.30 12.19 8.98
N ARG A 417 17.33 13.03 8.92
CA ARG A 417 18.51 12.76 8.09
C ARG A 417 19.28 11.54 8.57
N ALA A 418 19.52 11.46 9.88
CA ALA A 418 20.16 10.31 10.49
C ALA A 418 19.35 9.01 10.27
N TRP A 419 18.01 9.11 10.30
CA TRP A 419 17.12 7.97 9.98
C TRP A 419 17.26 7.53 8.52
N VAL A 420 17.22 8.46 7.56
CA VAL A 420 17.42 8.16 6.14
C VAL A 420 18.75 7.43 5.92
N GLU A 421 19.84 7.92 6.49
CA GLU A 421 21.16 7.28 6.37
C GLU A 421 21.21 5.87 6.99
N ARG A 422 20.56 5.67 8.15
CA ARG A 422 20.41 4.31 8.73
C ARG A 422 19.67 3.37 7.79
N MET A 423 18.61 3.85 7.14
CA MET A 423 17.84 3.05 6.20
C MET A 423 18.65 2.71 4.94
N LEU A 424 19.47 3.64 4.43
CA LEU A 424 20.34 3.40 3.27
C LEU A 424 21.46 2.39 3.54
N LYS A 425 21.90 2.26 4.80
CA LYS A 425 22.88 1.25 5.24
C LYS A 425 22.32 -0.18 5.32
N LEU A 426 21.01 -0.37 5.19
CA LEU A 426 20.43 -1.71 5.15
C LEU A 426 20.85 -2.43 3.86
N ARG A 427 21.26 -3.70 3.99
CA ARG A 427 21.57 -4.57 2.85
C ARG A 427 20.36 -4.63 1.91
N TYR A 428 20.63 -4.46 0.62
CA TYR A 428 19.63 -4.53 -0.42
C TYR A 428 20.17 -5.21 -1.65
N ASP A 429 19.39 -6.16 -2.14
CA ASP A 429 19.61 -6.87 -3.37
C ASP A 429 18.37 -6.67 -4.26
N PRO A 430 18.49 -5.97 -5.40
CA PRO A 430 17.38 -5.78 -6.34
C PRO A 430 16.74 -7.11 -6.78
N GLN A 431 17.53 -8.17 -6.93
CA GLN A 431 17.04 -9.47 -7.39
C GLN A 431 16.16 -10.11 -6.32
N GLU A 432 16.57 -10.08 -5.04
CA GLU A 432 15.75 -10.56 -3.92
C GLU A 432 14.50 -9.71 -3.69
N ALA A 433 14.55 -8.42 -4.06
CA ALA A 433 13.42 -7.49 -3.97
C ALA A 433 12.38 -7.67 -5.10
N GLY A 434 12.64 -8.55 -6.06
CA GLY A 434 11.76 -8.79 -7.21
C GLY A 434 11.74 -7.63 -8.21
N ARG A 435 12.89 -6.96 -8.40
CA ARG A 435 13.09 -5.87 -9.37
C ARG A 435 14.03 -6.25 -10.49
#